data_AF-A0AB39SP18-F1
#
_entry.id   AF-A0AB39SP18-F1
#
_cell.length_a   1.000
_cell.length_b   1.000
_cell.length_c   1.000
_cell.angle_alpha   90.00
_cell.angle_beta   90.00
_cell.angle_gamma   90.00
#
_symmetry.space_group_name_H-M   'P 1'
#
loop_
_entity.id
_entity.type
_entity.pdbx_description
1 polymer ?
#
loop_
_entity_poly.entity_id
_entity_poly.type
_entity_poly.pdbx_seq_one_letter_code
_entity_poly.pdbx_strand_id
1 'polypeptide(L)'
;MTEPIFYIDRSDILDGSIEEVRVRMRDLAAFAREREPQLIAYHFYIDESESTMSVIAVHPDTASIELHLEIGGPKFRGFGPFIRMRSIDLYGRPSPAVVNQLRHKAQMLGGATVTVHTIQAGFSHLNG
;
A
#
# COMPACT_ATOMS: atom_id res chain seq x y z
N MET A 1 -5.22 23.41 2.25
CA MET A 1 -4.16 22.43 2.56
C MET A 1 -4.68 21.08 2.15
N THR A 2 -3.95 20.35 1.33
CA THR A 2 -4.26 18.96 1.02
C THR A 2 -3.99 18.11 2.26
N GLU A 3 -4.88 17.16 2.56
CA GLU A 3 -4.75 16.26 3.69
C GLU A 3 -4.01 15.00 3.22
N PRO A 4 -2.99 14.53 3.96
CA PRO A 4 -2.28 13.32 3.58
C PRO A 4 -3.19 12.09 3.62
N ILE A 5 -2.89 11.12 2.78
CA ILE A 5 -3.54 9.81 2.79
C ILE A 5 -2.53 8.79 3.30
N PHE A 6 -2.89 8.11 4.38
CA PHE A 6 -2.13 6.97 4.87
C PHE A 6 -2.75 5.71 4.30
N TYR A 7 -1.93 4.93 3.62
CA TYR A 7 -2.28 3.64 3.07
C TYR A 7 -1.54 2.58 3.87
N ILE A 8 -2.27 1.61 4.42
CA ILE A 8 -1.71 0.41 5.01
C ILE A 8 -2.34 -0.80 4.31
N ASP A 9 -1.51 -1.74 3.84
CA ASP A 9 -2.00 -3.08 3.52
C ASP A 9 -1.27 -4.15 4.31
N ARG A 10 -1.96 -5.27 4.50
CA ARG A 10 -1.41 -6.46 5.15
C ARG A 10 -1.74 -7.68 4.33
N SER A 11 -0.77 -8.57 4.20
CA SER A 11 -0.91 -9.83 3.49
C SER A 11 -0.25 -10.97 4.24
N ASP A 12 -0.85 -12.15 4.18
CA ASP A 12 -0.18 -13.42 4.41
C ASP A 12 0.91 -13.63 3.37
N ILE A 13 2.07 -14.10 3.81
CA ILE A 13 3.10 -14.66 2.95
C ILE A 13 2.83 -16.15 2.84
N LEU A 14 2.73 -16.65 1.60
CA LEU A 14 2.49 -18.07 1.36
C LEU A 14 3.73 -18.90 1.70
N ASP A 15 3.52 -20.15 2.11
CA ASP A 15 4.59 -21.06 2.53
C ASP A 15 5.74 -21.10 1.50
N GLY A 16 6.98 -21.00 1.99
CA GLY A 16 8.18 -21.02 1.15
C GLY A 16 8.45 -19.74 0.35
N SER A 17 7.61 -18.70 0.48
CA SER A 17 7.71 -17.49 -0.36
C SER A 17 8.50 -16.33 0.27
N ILE A 18 8.97 -16.47 1.51
CA ILE A 18 9.53 -15.34 2.29
C ILE A 18 10.70 -14.64 1.60
N GLU A 19 11.65 -15.41 1.04
CA GLU A 19 12.83 -14.82 0.39
C GLU A 19 12.48 -14.10 -0.92
N GLU A 20 11.58 -14.66 -1.71
CA GLU A 20 11.08 -14.02 -2.93
C GLU A 20 10.31 -12.74 -2.60
N VAL A 21 9.48 -12.76 -1.55
CA VAL A 21 8.78 -11.57 -1.06
C VAL A 21 9.77 -10.48 -0.64
N ARG A 22 10.84 -10.82 0.09
CA ARG A 22 11.89 -9.85 0.47
C ARG A 22 12.55 -9.21 -0.75
N VAL A 23 12.87 -9.98 -1.78
CA VAL A 23 13.45 -9.46 -3.03
C VAL A 23 12.47 -8.49 -3.70
N ARG A 24 11.20 -8.88 -3.84
CA ARG A 24 10.16 -8.06 -4.46
C ARG A 24 9.86 -6.79 -3.68
N MET A 25 9.87 -6.82 -2.35
CA MET A 25 9.71 -5.63 -1.51
C MET A 25 10.78 -4.59 -1.82
N ARG A 26 12.05 -5.01 -1.87
CA ARG A 26 13.18 -4.11 -2.19
C ARG A 26 13.08 -3.54 -3.60
N ASP A 27 12.76 -4.38 -4.57
CA ASP A 27 12.60 -3.97 -5.98
C ASP A 27 11.44 -2.98 -6.17
N LEU A 28 10.29 -3.24 -5.53
CA LEU A 28 9.14 -2.35 -5.60
C LEU A 28 9.40 -1.02 -4.88
N ALA A 29 10.05 -1.02 -3.72
CA ALA A 29 10.42 0.20 -3.01
C ALA A 29 11.39 1.07 -3.83
N ALA A 30 12.39 0.46 -4.47
CA ALA A 30 13.33 1.18 -5.34
C ALA A 30 12.63 1.81 -6.54
N PHE A 31 11.72 1.07 -7.18
CA PHE A 31 10.92 1.56 -8.30
C PHE A 31 10.00 2.74 -7.90
N ALA A 32 9.28 2.63 -6.79
CA ALA A 32 8.42 3.71 -6.29
C ALA A 32 9.25 4.97 -5.99
N ARG A 33 10.41 4.83 -5.35
CA ARG A 33 11.32 5.95 -5.06
C ARG A 33 11.76 6.71 -6.31
N GLU A 34 11.99 6.02 -7.42
CA GLU A 34 12.39 6.65 -8.69
C GLU A 34 11.21 7.34 -9.39
N ARG A 35 10.01 6.76 -9.32
CA ARG A 35 8.85 7.18 -10.11
C ARG A 35 7.90 8.13 -9.38
N GLU A 36 7.94 8.16 -8.05
CA GLU A 36 6.98 8.86 -7.21
C GLU A 36 7.71 9.79 -6.22
N PRO A 37 8.40 10.84 -6.70
CA PRO A 37 9.19 11.73 -5.85
C PRO A 37 8.36 12.48 -4.79
N GLN A 38 7.04 12.56 -4.97
CA GLN A 38 6.11 13.18 -4.02
C GLN A 38 5.69 12.25 -2.87
N LEU A 39 5.97 10.95 -2.95
CA LEU A 39 5.58 9.97 -1.93
C LEU A 39 6.39 10.22 -0.65
N ILE A 40 5.71 10.53 0.47
CA ILE A 40 6.36 10.95 1.72
C ILE A 40 7.06 9.76 2.38
N ALA A 41 6.42 8.60 2.40
CA ALA A 41 7.00 7.37 2.93
C ALA A 41 6.46 6.15 2.17
N TYR A 42 7.30 5.14 2.01
CA TYR A 42 6.92 3.85 1.45
C TYR A 42 7.76 2.74 2.06
N HIS A 43 7.18 2.03 3.02
CA HIS A 43 7.88 1.03 3.82
C HIS A 43 7.20 -0.33 3.71
N PHE A 44 8.02 -1.36 3.69
CA PHE A 44 7.58 -2.74 3.80
C PHE A 44 8.14 -3.34 5.08
N TYR A 45 7.32 -4.14 5.74
CA TYR A 45 7.66 -4.85 6.96
C TYR A 45 7.30 -6.32 6.82
N ILE A 46 8.08 -7.20 7.44
CA ILE A 46 7.75 -8.62 7.60
C ILE A 46 7.64 -8.91 9.09
N ASP A 47 6.56 -9.58 9.48
CA ASP A 47 6.49 -10.35 10.71
C ASP A 47 6.76 -11.81 10.33
N GLU A 48 7.94 -12.32 10.70
CA GLU A 48 8.35 -13.68 10.37
C GLU A 48 7.62 -14.72 11.21
N SER A 49 7.17 -14.36 12.43
CA SER A 49 6.48 -15.28 13.32
C SER A 49 5.07 -15.61 12.82
N GLU A 50 4.40 -14.60 12.26
CA GLU A 50 3.06 -14.72 11.70
C GLU A 50 3.07 -14.95 10.17
N SER A 51 4.25 -15.00 9.55
CA SER A 51 4.42 -15.04 8.08
C SER A 51 3.59 -13.97 7.39
N THR A 52 3.69 -12.70 7.81
CA THR A 52 2.95 -11.60 7.18
C THR A 52 3.86 -10.52 6.65
N MET A 53 3.40 -9.88 5.58
CA MET A 53 3.94 -8.65 5.03
C MET A 53 2.97 -7.51 5.32
N SER A 54 3.48 -6.33 5.67
CA SER A 54 2.71 -5.09 5.70
C SER A 54 3.38 -4.01 4.86
N VAL A 55 2.58 -3.21 4.15
CA VAL A 55 3.02 -2.02 3.42
C VAL A 55 2.43 -0.80 4.11
N ILE A 56 3.26 0.23 4.31
CA ILE A 56 2.81 1.54 4.80
C ILE A 56 3.27 2.58 3.78
N ALA A 57 2.32 3.29 3.19
CA ALA A 57 2.57 4.39 2.27
C ALA A 57 1.92 5.68 2.81
N VAL A 58 2.62 6.80 2.70
CA VAL A 58 2.10 8.12 3.08
C VAL A 58 2.13 9.02 1.86
N HIS A 59 0.94 9.36 1.38
CA HIS A 59 0.74 10.23 0.24
C HIS A 59 0.46 11.66 0.72
N PRO A 60 1.05 12.70 0.10
CA PRO A 60 0.76 14.09 0.43
C PRO A 60 -0.69 14.48 0.13
N ASP A 61 -1.33 13.83 -0.85
CA ASP A 61 -2.68 14.11 -1.29
C ASP A 61 -3.30 12.94 -2.10
N THR A 62 -4.55 13.12 -2.53
CA THR A 62 -5.29 12.15 -3.35
C THR A 62 -4.65 11.90 -4.71
N ALA A 63 -4.03 12.91 -5.34
CA ALA A 63 -3.39 12.75 -6.64
C ALA A 63 -2.16 11.83 -6.56
N SER A 64 -1.42 11.88 -5.45
CA SER A 64 -0.28 10.99 -5.24
C SER A 64 -0.70 9.51 -5.11
N ILE A 65 -1.79 9.18 -4.42
CA ILE A 65 -2.24 7.77 -4.36
C ILE A 65 -2.84 7.30 -5.68
N GLU A 66 -3.50 8.18 -6.43
CA GLU A 66 -3.97 7.86 -7.80
C GLU A 66 -2.80 7.46 -8.69
N LEU A 67 -1.74 8.28 -8.70
CA LEU A 67 -0.51 7.98 -9.44
C LEU A 67 0.15 6.68 -8.94
N HIS A 68 0.21 6.48 -7.62
CA HIS A 68 0.80 5.29 -7.01
C HIS A 68 0.14 3.99 -7.51
N LEU A 69 -1.19 3.99 -7.57
CA LEU A 69 -1.94 2.82 -8.03
C LEU A 69 -1.83 2.61 -9.54
N GLU A 70 -1.71 3.69 -10.32
CA GLU A 70 -1.46 3.62 -11.76
C GLU A 70 -0.08 3.03 -12.08
N ILE A 71 0.98 3.58 -11.48
CA ILE A 71 2.37 3.23 -11.79
C ILE A 71 2.80 1.94 -11.07
N GLY A 72 2.48 1.84 -9.77
CA GLY A 72 2.89 0.73 -8.92
C GLY A 72 2.06 -0.54 -9.12
N GLY A 73 0.79 -0.41 -9.53
CA GLY A 73 -0.15 -1.52 -9.70
C GLY A 73 0.38 -2.67 -10.56
N PRO A 74 0.89 -2.42 -11.78
CA PRO A 74 1.45 -3.46 -12.63
C PRO A 74 2.62 -4.23 -12.00
N LYS A 75 3.53 -3.54 -11.29
CA LYS A 75 4.68 -4.17 -10.62
C LYS A 75 4.24 -4.94 -9.37
N PHE A 76 3.27 -4.41 -8.61
CA PHE A 76 2.71 -5.08 -7.44
C PHE A 76 2.01 -6.40 -7.80
N ARG A 77 1.39 -6.52 -8.98
CA ARG A 77 0.77 -7.79 -9.42
C ARG A 77 1.74 -8.97 -9.40
N GLY A 78 3.05 -8.73 -9.52
CA GLY A 78 4.08 -9.77 -9.38
C GLY A 78 4.12 -10.45 -7.99
N PHE A 79 3.49 -9.88 -6.97
CA PHE A 79 3.36 -10.50 -5.65
C PHE A 79 2.26 -11.57 -5.58
N GLY A 80 1.30 -11.58 -6.53
CA GLY A 80 0.11 -12.44 -6.48
C GLY A 80 0.37 -13.93 -6.20
N PRO A 81 1.42 -14.55 -6.78
CA PRO A 81 1.75 -15.95 -6.48
C PRO A 81 2.31 -16.22 -5.08
N PHE A 82 2.66 -15.19 -4.32
CA PHE A 82 3.45 -15.29 -3.09
C PHE A 82 2.72 -14.80 -1.84
N ILE A 83 1.61 -14.08 -2.02
CA ILE A 83 0.88 -13.46 -0.91
C ILE A 83 -0.62 -13.66 -1.04
N ARG A 84 -1.32 -13.59 0.10
CA ARG A 84 -2.77 -13.41 0.16
C ARG A 84 -3.10 -12.18 0.99
N MET A 85 -3.84 -11.24 0.43
CA MET A 85 -4.17 -9.99 1.11
C MET A 85 -5.20 -10.21 2.21
N ARG A 86 -4.95 -9.61 3.38
CA ARG A 86 -5.83 -9.64 4.55
C ARG A 86 -6.67 -8.35 4.64
N SER A 87 -6.02 -7.20 4.49
CA SER A 87 -6.70 -5.90 4.58
C SER A 87 -5.99 -4.83 3.79
N ILE A 88 -6.77 -3.81 3.42
CA ILE A 88 -6.30 -2.49 3.00
C ILE A 88 -7.04 -1.46 3.86
N ASP A 89 -6.29 -0.63 4.55
CA ASP A 89 -6.80 0.46 5.40
C ASP A 89 -6.29 1.80 4.86
N LEU A 90 -7.23 2.67 4.54
CA LEU A 90 -6.97 4.05 4.11
C LEU A 90 -7.38 4.99 5.23
N TYR A 91 -6.52 5.93 5.59
CA TYR A 91 -6.84 7.01 6.52
C TYR A 91 -6.72 8.35 5.78
N GLY A 92 -7.83 9.09 5.71
CA GLY A 92 -7.95 10.33 4.94
C GLY A 92 -9.15 10.31 3.99
N ARG A 93 -9.11 11.16 2.96
CA ARG A 93 -10.23 11.34 2.00
C ARG A 93 -9.81 10.94 0.57
N PRO A 94 -9.68 9.64 0.27
CA PRO A 94 -9.41 9.16 -1.09
C PRO A 94 -10.58 9.47 -2.04
N SER A 95 -10.30 9.55 -3.34
CA SER A 95 -11.37 9.63 -4.34
C SER A 95 -12.13 8.29 -4.43
N PRO A 96 -13.40 8.28 -4.87
CA PRO A 96 -14.12 7.03 -5.13
C PRO A 96 -13.39 6.10 -6.13
N ALA A 97 -12.65 6.68 -7.09
CA ALA A 97 -11.86 5.93 -8.06
C ALA A 97 -10.75 5.11 -7.38
N VAL A 98 -9.99 5.74 -6.47
CA VAL A 98 -8.95 5.08 -5.65
C VAL A 98 -9.56 3.91 -4.87
N VAL A 99 -10.68 4.15 -4.17
CA VAL A 99 -11.33 3.10 -3.36
C VAL A 99 -11.76 1.92 -4.24
N ASN A 100 -12.32 2.17 -5.42
CA ASN A 100 -12.73 1.12 -6.36
C ASN A 100 -11.53 0.32 -6.90
N GLN A 101 -10.43 1.00 -7.24
CA GLN A 101 -9.22 0.33 -7.70
C GLN A 101 -8.61 -0.56 -6.61
N LEU A 102 -8.61 -0.11 -5.36
CA LEU A 102 -8.14 -0.90 -4.22
C LEU A 102 -9.04 -2.09 -3.92
N ARG A 103 -10.36 -1.96 -4.08
CA ARG A 103 -11.28 -3.11 -3.98
C ARG A 103 -11.00 -4.14 -5.06
N HIS A 104 -10.69 -3.70 -6.28
CA HIS A 104 -10.28 -4.61 -7.35
C HIS A 104 -8.95 -5.31 -7.01
N LYS A 105 -7.94 -4.57 -6.53
CA LYS A 105 -6.67 -5.13 -6.04
C LYS A 105 -6.91 -6.19 -4.94
N ALA A 106 -7.72 -5.87 -3.94
CA ALA A 106 -8.07 -6.75 -2.84
C ALA A 106 -8.77 -8.04 -3.32
N GLN A 107 -9.70 -7.92 -4.27
CA GLN A 107 -10.38 -9.06 -4.88
C GLN A 107 -9.40 -10.01 -5.59
N MET A 108 -8.46 -9.44 -6.35
CA MET A 108 -7.44 -10.22 -7.08
C MET A 108 -6.49 -10.97 -6.15
N LEU A 109 -6.34 -10.53 -4.89
CA LEU A 109 -5.37 -11.06 -3.94
C LEU A 109 -6.02 -11.84 -2.79
N GLY A 110 -7.24 -12.35 -2.98
CA GLY A 110 -7.89 -13.24 -2.02
C GLY A 110 -9.08 -12.66 -1.27
N GLY A 111 -9.59 -11.50 -1.71
CA GLY A 111 -10.86 -10.94 -1.24
C GLY A 111 -10.74 -10.09 0.03
N ALA A 112 -9.63 -9.38 0.21
CA ALA A 112 -9.42 -8.54 1.39
C ALA A 112 -10.48 -7.44 1.55
N THR A 113 -10.67 -6.98 2.78
CA THR A 113 -11.53 -5.82 3.06
C THR A 113 -10.75 -4.53 2.79
N VAL A 114 -11.43 -3.55 2.17
CA VAL A 114 -10.93 -2.17 2.02
C VAL A 114 -11.72 -1.25 2.94
N THR A 115 -11.05 -0.65 3.92
CA THR A 115 -11.65 0.24 4.91
C THR A 115 -11.15 1.67 4.72
N VAL A 116 -12.06 2.65 4.80
CA VAL A 116 -11.71 4.08 4.78
C VAL A 116 -12.04 4.69 6.13
N HIS A 117 -11.02 5.21 6.79
CA HIS A 117 -11.07 5.82 8.10
C HIS A 117 -11.08 7.34 7.96
N THR A 118 -12.04 8.00 8.62
CA THR A 118 -12.16 9.47 8.63
C THR A 118 -11.48 10.03 9.88
N ILE A 119 -10.57 10.99 9.70
CA ILE A 119 -9.92 11.67 10.82
C ILE A 119 -10.97 12.31 11.75
N GLN A 120 -10.79 12.16 13.06
CA GLN A 120 -11.64 12.81 14.07
C GLN A 120 -10.89 13.95 14.78
N ALA A 121 -9.57 13.82 14.98
CA ALA A 121 -8.68 14.83 15.55
C ALA A 121 -7.22 14.51 15.20
N GLY A 122 -6.33 15.51 15.15
CA GLY A 122 -4.90 15.32 14.93
C GLY A 122 -4.14 16.57 14.45
N PHE A 123 -2.82 16.44 14.29
CA PHE A 123 -1.95 17.44 13.66
C PHE A 123 -0.80 16.72 12.92
N SER A 124 -0.19 17.40 11.94
CA SER A 124 0.96 16.90 11.18
C SER A 124 2.05 17.97 11.12
N HIS A 125 3.30 17.59 11.44
CA HIS A 125 4.51 18.37 11.13
C HIS A 125 5.19 17.87 9.86
N LEU A 126 4.43 17.25 8.95
CA LEU A 126 4.92 16.82 7.66
C LEU A 126 5.26 18.08 6.85
N ASN A 127 6.51 18.52 6.97
CA ASN A 127 7.08 19.49 6.06
C ASN A 127 7.29 18.75 4.75
N GLY A 128 6.43 19.04 3.76
CA GLY A 128 6.69 18.66 2.37
C GLY A 128 7.91 19.39 1.82
#